data_AF-A0A950FL68-F1
#
_entry.id   AF-A0A950FL68-F1
#
_cell.length_a   1.000
_cell.length_b   1.000
_cell.length_c   1.000
_cell.angle_alpha   90.00
_cell.angle_beta   90.00
_cell.angle_gamma   90.00
#
_symmetry.space_group_name_H-M   'P 1'
#
loop_
_entity.id
_entity.type
_entity.pdbx_description
1 polymer ?
#
loop_
_entity_poly.entity_id
_entity_poly.type
_entity_poly.pdbx_seq_one_letter_code
_entity_poly.pdbx_strand_id
1 'polypeptide(L)'
;MNVNIETPSALRRKVTIELEPDEIKRELDRAYNQLKRSVQLKGFRPGRAPRNLLERFFGDQVRGDVIQKLQKEYTDKALEENDLQPVVEPEVVTEESDLKKPQVRFTATFDLKPQIEVKDYQDLKVPKAAVEVTEEQVDQALERLRERNGTLHKIERRIVQTGDFVLASFEAFEGDKPLPGSKFEERIVRASSDELRHGLDELLTGTEIGTEVRKTRSYPSDYYERDIAGKTVEWSIKVGDIYERVLPQLDDEFAKDQGA
;
A
#
# COMPACT_ATOMS: atom_id res chain seq x y z
N MET A 1 2.32 -14.81 -42.17
CA MET A 1 1.22 -13.88 -41.84
C MET A 1 1.27 -12.66 -42.76
N ASN A 2 0.12 -12.12 -43.12
CA ASN A 2 -0.01 -10.80 -43.74
C ASN A 2 -0.68 -9.86 -42.73
N VAL A 3 -0.11 -8.67 -42.56
CA VAL A 3 -0.61 -7.65 -41.63
C VAL A 3 -0.95 -6.39 -42.42
N ASN A 4 -2.17 -5.87 -42.24
CA ASN A 4 -2.62 -4.61 -42.82
C ASN A 4 -3.04 -3.67 -41.70
N ILE A 5 -2.53 -2.44 -41.71
CA ILE A 5 -2.76 -1.44 -40.66
C ILE A 5 -3.52 -0.25 -41.25
N GLU A 6 -4.73 -0.04 -40.76
CA GLU A 6 -5.57 1.09 -41.08
C GLU A 6 -5.56 2.11 -39.92
N THR A 7 -5.63 3.40 -40.27
CA THR A 7 -5.67 4.51 -39.31
C THR A 7 -7.03 5.23 -39.40
N PRO A 8 -8.10 4.68 -38.79
CA PRO A 8 -9.44 5.24 -38.89
C PRO A 8 -9.63 6.57 -38.14
N SER A 9 -8.80 6.87 -37.14
CA SER A 9 -8.80 8.16 -36.44
C SER A 9 -7.40 8.54 -35.95
N ALA A 10 -7.24 9.72 -35.34
CA ALA A 10 -5.95 10.21 -34.84
C ALA A 10 -5.25 9.18 -33.92
N LEU A 11 -6.00 8.59 -32.99
CA LEU A 11 -5.48 7.65 -31.99
C LEU A 11 -5.86 6.20 -32.30
N ARG A 12 -6.93 5.96 -33.04
CA ARG A 12 -7.40 4.59 -33.32
C ARG A 12 -6.56 3.95 -34.41
N ARG A 13 -6.21 2.69 -34.20
CA ARG A 13 -5.62 1.80 -35.21
C ARG A 13 -6.50 0.57 -35.37
N LYS A 14 -6.55 0.06 -36.58
CA LYS A 14 -7.24 -1.16 -36.94
C LYS A 14 -6.25 -2.03 -37.69
N VAL A 15 -5.88 -3.16 -37.10
CA VAL A 15 -4.87 -4.08 -37.63
C VAL A 15 -5.57 -5.36 -38.07
N THR A 16 -5.63 -5.60 -39.37
CA THR A 16 -6.16 -6.84 -39.94
C THR A 16 -5.02 -7.81 -40.15
N ILE A 17 -5.15 -9.00 -39.56
CA ILE A 17 -4.13 -10.05 -39.57
C ILE A 17 -4.71 -11.27 -40.28
N GLU A 18 -3.97 -11.76 -41.27
CA GLU A 18 -4.26 -12.98 -42.00
C GLU A 18 -3.15 -14.00 -41.78
N LEU A 19 -3.53 -15.16 -41.26
CA LEU A 19 -2.60 -16.23 -40.91
C LEU A 19 -2.39 -17.20 -42.07
N GLU A 20 -1.17 -17.71 -42.19
CA GLU A 20 -0.87 -18.70 -43.22
C GLU A 20 -1.50 -20.06 -42.87
N PRO A 21 -2.03 -20.80 -43.86
CA PRO A 21 -2.56 -22.15 -43.69
C PRO A 21 -1.69 -23.11 -42.88
N ASP A 22 -0.37 -23.03 -43.07
CA ASP A 22 0.58 -23.93 -42.43
C ASP A 22 0.79 -23.60 -40.94
N GLU A 23 0.67 -22.34 -40.54
CA GLU A 23 0.74 -21.92 -39.14
C GLU A 23 -0.47 -22.43 -38.36
N ILE A 24 -1.67 -22.30 -38.95
CA ILE A 24 -2.93 -22.79 -38.37
C ILE A 24 -2.90 -24.30 -38.21
N LYS A 25 -2.47 -25.05 -39.24
CA LYS A 25 -2.35 -26.52 -39.16
C LYS A 25 -1.38 -26.96 -38.07
N ARG A 26 -0.23 -26.29 -37.94
CA ARG A 26 0.76 -26.61 -36.90
C ARG A 26 0.19 -26.45 -35.50
N GLU A 27 -0.54 -25.38 -35.23
CA GLU A 27 -1.15 -25.17 -33.91
C GLU A 27 -2.32 -26.12 -33.65
N LEU A 28 -3.17 -26.40 -34.65
CA LEU A 28 -4.21 -27.42 -34.54
C LEU A 28 -3.61 -28.80 -34.22
N ASP A 29 -2.54 -29.21 -34.92
CA ASP A 29 -1.85 -30.47 -34.67
C ASP A 29 -1.30 -30.54 -33.25
N ARG A 30 -0.71 -29.45 -32.75
CA ARG A 30 -0.22 -29.35 -31.37
C ARG A 30 -1.37 -29.48 -30.37
N ALA A 31 -2.48 -28.77 -30.59
CA ALA A 31 -3.65 -28.82 -29.70
C ALA A 31 -4.29 -30.22 -29.66
N TYR A 32 -4.47 -30.88 -30.80
CA TYR A 32 -4.98 -32.25 -30.83
C TYR A 32 -4.00 -33.24 -30.18
N ASN A 33 -2.69 -33.07 -30.34
CA ASN A 33 -1.70 -33.92 -29.66
C ASN A 33 -1.70 -33.73 -28.14
N GLN A 34 -1.93 -32.52 -27.65
CA GLN A 34 -2.10 -32.24 -26.23
C GLN A 34 -3.41 -32.85 -25.71
N LEU A 35 -4.53 -32.62 -26.42
CA LEU A 35 -5.83 -33.19 -26.08
C LEU A 35 -5.80 -34.71 -26.02
N LYS A 36 -5.09 -35.35 -26.95
CA LYS A 36 -4.93 -36.81 -26.98
C LYS A 36 -4.30 -37.36 -25.69
N ARG A 37 -3.42 -36.59 -25.04
CA ARG A 37 -2.76 -36.99 -23.79
C ARG A 37 -3.64 -36.77 -22.56
N SER A 38 -4.51 -35.75 -22.57
CA SER A 38 -5.35 -35.39 -21.44
C SER A 38 -6.71 -36.11 -21.41
N VAL A 39 -7.31 -36.37 -22.58
CA VAL A 39 -8.67 -36.93 -22.67
C VAL A 39 -8.68 -38.45 -22.54
N GLN A 40 -9.58 -38.95 -21.69
CA GLN A 40 -9.93 -40.37 -21.62
C GLN A 40 -11.16 -40.62 -22.51
N LEU A 41 -10.95 -41.29 -23.65
CA LEU A 41 -12.05 -41.67 -24.53
C LEU A 41 -12.44 -43.13 -24.28
N LYS A 42 -13.74 -43.41 -24.09
CA LYS A 42 -14.24 -44.77 -23.85
C LYS A 42 -13.80 -45.71 -24.98
N GLY A 43 -13.11 -46.80 -24.63
CA GLY A 43 -12.58 -47.79 -25.58
C GLY A 43 -11.14 -47.55 -26.04
N PHE A 44 -10.49 -46.44 -25.65
CA PHE A 44 -9.10 -46.16 -25.98
C PHE A 44 -8.25 -45.88 -24.74
N ARG A 45 -7.04 -46.44 -24.70
CA ARG A 45 -6.06 -46.09 -23.68
C ARG A 45 -5.67 -44.60 -23.84
N PRO A 46 -5.46 -43.84 -22.74
CA PRO A 46 -4.99 -42.46 -22.82
C PRO A 46 -3.78 -42.30 -23.76
N GLY A 47 -3.79 -41.27 -24.62
CA GLY A 47 -2.75 -41.05 -25.62
C GLY A 47 -2.88 -41.86 -26.92
N ARG A 48 -3.86 -42.77 -27.04
CA ARG A 48 -4.02 -43.67 -28.21
C ARG A 48 -5.31 -43.46 -29.01
N ALA A 49 -6.15 -42.50 -28.63
CA ALA A 49 -7.35 -42.16 -29.41
C ALA A 49 -6.98 -41.64 -30.82
N PRO A 50 -7.65 -42.10 -31.90
CA PRO A 50 -7.46 -41.59 -33.25
C PRO A 50 -7.90 -40.13 -33.40
N ARG A 51 -7.18 -39.36 -34.22
CA ARG A 51 -7.47 -37.93 -34.45
C ARG A 51 -8.89 -37.68 -34.96
N ASN A 52 -9.36 -38.47 -35.92
CA ASN A 52 -10.71 -38.32 -36.50
C ASN A 52 -11.82 -38.41 -35.45
N LEU A 53 -11.60 -39.19 -34.38
CA LEU A 53 -12.57 -39.35 -33.30
C LEU A 53 -12.51 -38.15 -32.34
N LEU A 54 -11.32 -37.64 -32.06
CA LEU A 54 -11.13 -36.41 -31.28
C LEU A 54 -11.73 -35.19 -31.99
N GLU A 55 -11.51 -35.05 -33.29
CA GLU A 55 -12.11 -33.99 -34.12
C GLU A 55 -13.64 -34.04 -34.09
N ARG A 56 -14.23 -35.24 -34.07
CA ARG A 56 -15.69 -35.39 -34.03
C ARG A 56 -16.31 -34.97 -32.69
N PHE A 57 -15.64 -35.23 -31.58
CA PHE A 57 -16.17 -34.96 -30.24
C PHE A 57 -15.76 -33.60 -29.67
N PHE A 58 -14.56 -33.13 -29.99
CA PHE A 58 -13.94 -31.93 -29.40
C PHE A 58 -13.50 -30.91 -30.44
N GLY A 59 -13.80 -31.12 -31.72
CA GLY A 59 -13.25 -30.30 -32.79
C GLY A 59 -13.57 -28.82 -32.64
N ASP A 60 -14.82 -28.48 -32.37
CA ASP A 60 -15.26 -27.08 -32.28
C ASP A 60 -14.64 -26.36 -31.07
N GLN A 61 -14.50 -27.06 -29.93
CA GLN A 61 -13.83 -26.53 -28.75
C GLN A 61 -12.34 -26.28 -29.03
N VAL A 62 -11.63 -27.28 -29.55
CA VAL A 62 -10.19 -27.17 -29.88
C VAL A 62 -9.95 -26.04 -30.88
N ARG A 63 -10.83 -25.86 -31.85
CA ARG A 63 -10.74 -24.78 -32.83
C ARG A 63 -10.93 -23.42 -32.19
N GLY A 64 -11.94 -23.24 -31.34
CA GLY A 64 -12.14 -22.00 -30.60
C GLY A 64 -10.91 -21.62 -29.79
N ASP A 65 -10.37 -22.58 -29.02
CA ASP A 65 -9.18 -22.38 -28.20
C ASP A 65 -7.94 -22.02 -29.05
N VAL A 66 -7.75 -22.71 -30.17
CA VAL A 66 -6.62 -22.44 -31.09
C VAL A 66 -6.77 -21.08 -31.76
N ILE A 67 -7.97 -20.71 -32.22
CA ILE A 67 -8.22 -19.40 -32.83
C ILE A 67 -7.95 -18.29 -31.82
N GLN A 68 -8.47 -18.40 -30.60
CA GLN A 68 -8.26 -17.38 -29.56
C GLN A 68 -6.77 -17.25 -29.20
N LYS A 69 -6.06 -18.38 -29.09
CA LYS A 69 -4.62 -18.39 -28.84
C LYS A 69 -3.84 -17.72 -29.97
N LEU A 70 -4.14 -18.08 -31.23
CA LEU A 70 -3.52 -17.50 -32.42
C LEU A 70 -3.81 -16.00 -32.50
N GLN A 71 -5.05 -15.58 -32.27
CA GLN A 71 -5.43 -14.18 -32.26
C GLN A 71 -4.59 -13.37 -31.29
N LYS A 72 -4.45 -13.84 -30.05
CA LYS A 72 -3.62 -13.19 -29.06
C LYS A 72 -2.15 -13.11 -29.49
N GLU A 73 -1.56 -14.26 -29.83
CA GLU A 73 -0.14 -14.35 -30.18
C GLU A 73 0.24 -13.48 -31.39
N TYR A 74 -0.60 -13.49 -32.43
CA TYR A 74 -0.32 -12.74 -33.64
C TYR A 74 -0.70 -11.27 -33.53
N THR A 75 -1.68 -10.91 -32.68
CA THR A 75 -1.91 -9.50 -32.32
C THR A 75 -0.69 -8.94 -31.60
N ASP A 76 -0.18 -9.64 -30.58
CA ASP A 76 0.99 -9.21 -29.82
C ASP A 76 2.22 -9.04 -30.75
N LYS A 77 2.47 -10.01 -31.62
CA LYS A 77 3.55 -9.92 -32.63
C LYS A 77 3.37 -8.73 -33.58
N ALA A 78 2.17 -8.52 -34.11
CA ALA A 78 1.91 -7.40 -35.02
C ALA A 78 2.06 -6.05 -34.32
N LEU A 79 1.72 -5.94 -33.04
CA LEU A 79 1.95 -4.75 -32.23
C LEU A 79 3.43 -4.48 -32.03
N GLU A 80 4.21 -5.50 -31.65
CA GLU A 80 5.66 -5.39 -31.44
C GLU A 80 6.42 -5.03 -32.72
N GLU A 81 6.14 -5.71 -33.84
CA GLU A 81 6.83 -5.48 -35.12
C GLU A 81 6.58 -4.07 -35.69
N ASN A 82 5.48 -3.43 -35.30
CA ASN A 82 5.09 -2.10 -35.77
C ASN A 82 5.21 -1.00 -34.72
N ASP A 83 5.83 -1.29 -33.56
CA ASP A 83 5.99 -0.37 -32.42
C ASP A 83 4.67 0.30 -31.98
N LEU A 84 3.58 -0.48 -31.99
CA LEU A 84 2.25 -0.03 -31.62
C LEU A 84 1.98 -0.39 -30.16
N GLN A 85 1.85 0.64 -29.31
CA GLN A 85 1.60 0.47 -27.89
C GLN A 85 0.15 0.87 -27.55
N PRO A 86 -0.79 -0.10 -27.52
CA PRO A 86 -2.18 0.19 -27.21
C PRO A 86 -2.34 0.59 -25.73
N VAL A 87 -3.26 1.52 -25.45
CA VAL A 87 -3.57 1.96 -24.08
C VAL A 87 -4.48 0.96 -23.36
N VAL A 88 -5.25 0.20 -24.13
CA VAL A 88 -6.21 -0.81 -23.66
C VAL A 88 -6.01 -2.09 -24.44
N GLU A 89 -6.47 -3.22 -23.88
CA GLU A 89 -6.45 -4.50 -24.61
C GLU A 89 -7.20 -4.36 -25.95
N PRO A 90 -6.60 -4.78 -27.09
CA PRO A 90 -7.25 -4.66 -28.39
C PRO A 90 -8.56 -5.43 -28.47
N GLU A 91 -9.58 -4.80 -29.06
CA GLU A 91 -10.83 -5.47 -29.40
C GLU A 91 -10.61 -6.30 -30.67
N VAL A 92 -10.68 -7.62 -30.54
CA VAL A 92 -10.46 -8.56 -31.65
C VAL A 92 -11.79 -9.08 -32.19
N VAL A 93 -12.03 -8.84 -33.48
CA VAL A 93 -13.19 -9.36 -34.22
C VAL A 93 -12.70 -10.37 -35.26
N THR A 94 -13.24 -11.58 -35.22
CA THR A 94 -12.94 -12.61 -36.23
C THR A 94 -13.76 -12.34 -37.49
N GLU A 95 -13.12 -12.16 -38.64
CA GLU A 95 -13.80 -11.91 -39.92
C GLU A 95 -14.05 -13.20 -40.67
N GLU A 96 -13.02 -14.05 -40.77
CA GLU A 96 -13.10 -15.36 -41.43
C GLU A 96 -12.43 -16.42 -40.56
N SER A 97 -13.18 -17.48 -40.29
CA SER A 97 -12.69 -18.71 -39.66
C SER A 97 -13.36 -19.90 -40.34
N ASP A 98 -13.04 -20.12 -41.62
CA ASP A 98 -13.57 -21.29 -42.32
C ASP A 98 -12.91 -22.56 -41.76
N LEU A 99 -13.74 -23.53 -41.39
CA LEU A 99 -13.31 -24.78 -40.78
C LEU A 99 -12.82 -25.81 -41.82
N LYS A 100 -13.05 -25.57 -43.12
CA LYS A 100 -12.67 -26.47 -44.22
C LYS A 100 -11.47 -25.96 -45.01
N LYS A 101 -11.18 -24.66 -44.91
CA LYS A 101 -9.98 -24.03 -45.47
C LYS A 101 -9.23 -23.42 -44.30
N PRO A 102 -7.96 -23.79 -44.04
CA PRO A 102 -7.18 -23.26 -42.92
C PRO A 102 -6.85 -21.78 -43.18
N GLN A 103 -7.84 -20.90 -43.05
CA GLN A 103 -7.71 -19.48 -43.24
C GLN A 103 -8.38 -18.82 -42.05
N VAL A 104 -7.58 -18.07 -41.31
CA VAL A 104 -8.03 -17.30 -40.15
C VAL A 104 -7.66 -15.85 -40.42
N ARG A 105 -8.69 -15.02 -40.53
CA ARG A 105 -8.57 -13.58 -40.66
C ARG A 105 -9.32 -12.92 -39.53
N PHE A 106 -8.66 -12.00 -38.85
CA PHE A 106 -9.26 -11.24 -37.77
C PHE A 106 -8.70 -9.82 -37.76
N THR A 107 -9.46 -8.93 -37.14
CA THR A 107 -9.13 -7.52 -37.02
C THR A 107 -9.03 -7.16 -35.54
N ALA A 108 -7.89 -6.59 -35.14
CA ALA A 108 -7.67 -6.01 -33.82
C ALA A 108 -7.80 -4.49 -33.89
N THR A 109 -8.71 -3.91 -33.11
CA THR A 109 -8.93 -2.46 -33.03
C THR A 109 -8.52 -1.95 -31.65
N PHE A 110 -7.72 -0.89 -31.60
CA PHE A 110 -7.24 -0.32 -30.35
C PHE A 110 -6.90 1.16 -30.50
N ASP A 111 -6.78 1.85 -29.37
CA ASP A 111 -6.42 3.25 -29.30
C ASP A 111 -4.99 3.41 -28.76
N LEU A 112 -4.19 4.22 -29.44
CA LEU A 112 -2.82 4.56 -29.08
C LEU A 112 -2.78 5.74 -28.11
N LYS A 113 -1.70 5.83 -27.34
CA LYS A 113 -1.43 7.00 -26.50
C LYS A 113 -1.19 8.22 -27.39
N PRO A 114 -1.83 9.37 -27.11
CA PRO A 114 -1.51 10.60 -27.85
C PRO A 114 -0.06 11.00 -27.58
N GLN A 115 0.63 11.45 -28.64
CA GLN A 115 1.86 12.21 -28.48
C GLN A 115 1.50 13.63 -28.05
N ILE A 116 1.84 13.97 -26.80
CA ILE A 116 1.59 15.30 -26.23
C ILE A 116 2.91 16.06 -26.22
N GLU A 117 2.96 17.17 -26.97
CA GLU A 117 4.04 18.15 -26.86
C GLU A 117 3.68 19.17 -25.78
N VAL A 118 4.41 19.18 -24.67
CA VAL A 118 4.22 20.20 -23.63
C VAL A 118 4.88 21.51 -24.08
N LYS A 119 4.07 22.55 -24.25
CA LYS A 119 4.51 23.90 -24.64
C LYS A 119 4.36 24.86 -23.47
N ASP A 120 5.12 25.96 -23.51
CA ASP A 120 4.95 27.13 -22.65
C ASP A 120 5.11 26.89 -21.13
N TYR A 121 5.68 25.74 -20.71
CA TYR A 121 5.88 25.43 -19.29
C TYR A 121 6.97 26.30 -18.63
N GLN A 122 7.88 26.89 -19.41
CA GLN A 122 8.96 27.74 -18.89
C GLN A 122 8.46 29.13 -18.49
N ASP A 123 7.34 29.59 -19.05
CA ASP A 123 6.74 30.89 -18.70
C ASP A 123 5.83 30.81 -17.47
N LEU A 124 5.67 29.60 -16.88
CA LEU A 124 4.88 29.40 -15.68
C LEU A 124 5.55 30.06 -14.48
N LYS A 125 4.96 31.17 -14.02
CA LYS A 125 5.38 31.86 -12.80
C LYS A 125 4.77 31.19 -11.59
N VAL A 126 5.61 30.55 -10.78
CA VAL A 126 5.22 30.00 -9.48
C VAL A 126 5.72 30.96 -8.39
N PRO A 127 4.85 31.45 -7.48
CA PRO A 127 5.29 32.26 -6.36
C PRO A 127 6.20 31.42 -5.45
N LYS A 128 7.46 31.86 -5.28
CA LYS A 128 8.35 31.28 -4.28
C LYS A 128 8.13 32.03 -2.98
N ALA A 129 7.65 31.34 -1.95
CA ALA A 129 7.66 31.88 -0.61
C ALA A 129 9.12 32.08 -0.18
N ALA A 130 9.46 33.29 0.26
CA ALA A 130 10.72 33.52 0.97
C ALA A 130 10.60 32.80 2.31
N VAL A 131 11.54 31.90 2.58
CA VAL A 131 11.67 31.26 3.89
C VAL A 131 12.81 31.96 4.59
N GLU A 132 12.49 32.73 5.61
CA GLU A 132 13.48 33.33 6.50
C GLU A 132 13.51 32.51 7.79
N VAL A 133 14.70 32.08 8.19
CA VAL A 133 14.91 31.43 9.48
C VAL A 133 15.22 32.51 10.50
N THR A 134 14.37 32.66 11.50
CA THR A 134 14.57 33.65 12.56
C THR A 134 15.51 33.10 13.64
N GLU A 135 16.18 33.98 14.39
CA GLU A 135 16.98 33.59 15.55
C GLU A 135 16.14 32.82 16.58
N GLU A 136 14.89 33.22 16.79
CA GLU A 136 13.95 32.51 17.67
C GLU A 136 13.71 31.06 17.23
N GLN A 137 13.60 30.80 15.92
CA GLN A 137 13.43 29.43 15.41
C GLN A 137 14.69 28.58 15.64
N VAL A 138 15.87 29.20 15.57
CA VAL A 138 17.14 28.55 15.90
C VAL A 138 17.20 28.23 17.38
N ASP A 139 16.88 29.19 18.26
CA ASP A 139 16.88 28.98 19.71
C ASP A 139 15.89 27.89 20.13
N GLN A 140 14.68 27.88 19.57
CA GLN A 140 13.71 26.82 19.80
C GLN A 140 14.20 25.45 19.30
N ALA A 141 14.92 25.40 18.18
CA ALA A 141 15.51 24.17 17.68
C ALA A 141 16.64 23.67 18.60
N LEU A 142 17.51 24.56 19.06
CA LEU A 142 18.57 24.24 20.02
C LEU A 142 18.00 23.76 21.34
N GLU A 143 16.98 24.42 21.88
CA GLU A 143 16.35 23.99 23.12
C GLU A 143 15.72 22.60 22.98
N ARG A 144 14.99 22.34 21.88
CA ARG A 144 14.48 20.99 21.59
C ARG A 144 15.58 19.94 21.48
N LEU A 145 16.75 20.29 20.93
CA LEU A 145 17.90 19.39 20.88
C LEU A 145 18.42 19.10 22.29
N ARG A 146 18.55 20.12 23.15
CA ARG A 146 18.97 19.92 24.54
C ARG A 146 17.97 19.07 25.31
N GLU A 147 16.67 19.32 25.13
CA GLU A 147 15.60 18.56 25.77
C GLU A 147 15.66 17.07 25.43
N ARG A 148 15.98 16.72 24.17
CA ARG A 148 16.14 15.32 23.72
C ARG A 148 17.39 14.65 24.28
N ASN A 149 18.43 15.41 24.61
CA ASN A 149 19.70 14.92 25.12
C ASN A 149 19.87 15.13 26.63
N GLY A 150 18.82 15.58 27.32
CA GLY A 150 18.84 15.75 28.77
C GLY A 150 18.87 14.41 29.50
N THR A 151 19.59 14.36 30.62
CA THR A 151 19.67 13.19 31.49
C THR A 151 18.66 13.30 32.64
N LEU A 152 18.09 12.17 33.04
CA LEU A 152 17.18 12.10 34.18
C LEU A 152 17.95 11.82 35.48
N HIS A 153 17.78 12.69 36.46
CA HIS A 153 18.35 12.55 37.80
C HIS A 153 17.24 12.35 38.82
N LYS A 154 17.37 11.30 39.63
CA LYS A 154 16.41 11.04 40.72
C LYS A 154 16.52 12.16 41.76
N ILE A 155 15.37 12.66 42.20
CA ILE A 155 15.29 13.71 43.22
C ILE A 155 14.62 13.21 44.49
N GLU A 156 14.85 13.91 45.60
CA GLU A 156 14.30 13.56 46.92
C GLU A 156 12.88 14.09 47.16
N ARG A 157 12.38 14.98 46.29
CA ARG A 157 11.03 15.54 46.42
C ARG A 157 10.01 14.40 46.39
N ARG A 158 9.03 14.47 47.30
CA ARG A 158 8.00 13.43 47.47
C ARG A 158 6.70 13.68 46.72
N ILE A 159 6.42 14.92 46.31
CA ILE A 159 5.17 15.30 45.62
C ILE A 159 5.50 15.60 44.16
N VAL A 160 4.76 14.97 43.24
CA VAL A 160 4.89 15.21 41.80
C VAL A 160 4.48 16.64 41.46
N GLN A 161 5.34 17.35 40.72
CA GLN A 161 5.07 18.67 40.17
C GLN A 161 5.00 18.63 38.64
N THR A 162 4.39 19.66 38.04
CA THR A 162 4.36 19.80 36.59
C THR A 162 5.79 19.93 36.04
N GLY A 163 6.10 19.16 35.00
CA GLY A 163 7.41 19.08 34.36
C GLY A 163 8.30 17.92 34.83
N ASP A 164 7.93 17.26 35.93
CA ASP A 164 8.69 16.14 36.48
C ASP A 164 8.61 14.89 35.62
N PHE A 165 9.66 14.08 35.66
CA PHE A 165 9.61 12.72 35.15
C PHE A 165 9.34 11.77 36.31
N VAL A 166 8.36 10.88 36.16
CA VAL A 166 7.83 10.07 37.26
C VAL A 166 7.81 8.62 36.81
N LEU A 167 8.40 7.73 37.59
CA LEU A 167 8.20 6.30 37.44
C LEU A 167 6.81 5.97 37.98
N ALA A 168 5.86 5.70 37.09
CA ALA A 168 4.47 5.46 37.46
C ALA A 168 3.90 4.20 36.83
N SER A 169 2.90 3.63 37.51
CA SER A 169 2.03 2.58 36.98
C SER A 169 0.60 3.09 36.90
N PHE A 170 -0.10 2.69 35.85
CA PHE A 170 -1.48 3.08 35.56
C PHE A 170 -2.33 1.85 35.27
N GLU A 171 -3.57 1.86 35.71
CA GLU A 171 -4.59 0.90 35.30
C GLU A 171 -5.95 1.58 35.32
N ALA A 172 -6.75 1.37 34.27
CA ALA A 172 -8.07 1.99 34.14
C ALA A 172 -9.20 0.99 34.43
N PHE A 173 -10.26 1.48 35.05
CA PHE A 173 -11.42 0.70 35.48
C PHE A 173 -12.72 1.39 35.06
N GLU A 174 -13.67 0.59 34.59
CA GLU A 174 -15.09 0.97 34.43
C GLU A 174 -15.87 0.36 35.60
N GLY A 175 -16.06 1.16 36.67
CA GLY A 175 -16.51 0.64 37.96
C GLY A 175 -15.44 -0.30 38.55
N ASP A 176 -15.81 -1.56 38.83
CA ASP A 176 -14.87 -2.57 39.36
C ASP A 176 -14.17 -3.40 38.27
N LYS A 177 -14.45 -3.16 36.99
CA LYS A 177 -13.92 -3.97 35.88
C LYS A 177 -12.71 -3.28 35.24
N PRO A 178 -11.53 -3.93 35.18
CA PRO A 178 -10.37 -3.36 34.49
C PRO A 178 -10.64 -3.28 32.98
N LEU A 179 -10.23 -2.17 32.37
CA LEU A 179 -10.33 -1.97 30.93
C LEU A 179 -9.17 -2.68 30.21
N PRO A 180 -9.46 -3.52 29.19
CA PRO A 180 -8.40 -4.19 28.43
C PRO A 180 -7.38 -3.21 27.86
N GLY A 181 -6.09 -3.51 27.99
CA GLY A 181 -5.00 -2.69 27.44
C GLY A 181 -4.70 -1.40 28.20
N SER A 182 -5.39 -1.13 29.32
CA SER A 182 -5.17 0.09 30.12
C SER A 182 -4.04 0.00 31.14
N LYS A 183 -3.48 -1.20 31.35
CA LYS A 183 -2.48 -1.46 32.38
C LYS A 183 -1.06 -1.20 31.87
N PHE A 184 -0.36 -0.29 32.54
CA PHE A 184 1.05 0.03 32.32
C PHE A 184 1.79 -0.02 33.65
N GLU A 185 2.88 -0.77 33.74
CA GLU A 185 3.67 -0.90 34.96
C GLU A 185 5.04 -0.25 34.80
N GLU A 186 5.47 0.50 35.82
CA GLU A 186 6.83 1.02 35.99
C GLU A 186 7.37 1.75 34.75
N ARG A 187 6.57 2.70 34.21
CA ARG A 187 6.97 3.56 33.10
C ARG A 187 7.41 4.91 33.60
N ILE A 188 8.54 5.41 33.09
CA ILE A 188 8.92 6.81 33.28
C ILE A 188 8.07 7.64 32.32
N VAL A 189 7.29 8.55 32.90
CA VAL A 189 6.38 9.44 32.19
C VAL A 189 6.59 10.87 32.65
N ARG A 190 6.38 11.86 31.79
CA ARG A 190 6.48 13.27 32.20
C ARG A 190 5.11 13.74 32.71
N ALA A 191 5.07 14.35 33.88
CA ALA A 191 3.88 15.05 34.38
C ALA A 191 3.78 16.42 33.70
N SER A 192 3.50 16.46 32.40
CA SER A 192 3.40 17.70 31.62
C SER A 192 2.04 17.79 30.97
N SER A 193 1.42 18.97 30.95
CA SER A 193 0.13 19.14 30.29
C SER A 193 0.23 18.68 28.83
N ASP A 194 -0.57 17.68 28.46
CA ASP A 194 -0.74 17.16 27.08
C ASP A 194 0.30 16.13 26.58
N GLU A 195 1.20 15.62 27.43
CA GLU A 195 2.14 14.56 27.00
C GLU A 195 1.58 13.14 27.16
N LEU A 196 0.82 12.87 28.22
CA LEU A 196 0.17 11.58 28.41
C LEU A 196 -1.25 11.57 27.86
N ARG A 197 -1.56 10.48 27.16
CA ARG A 197 -2.91 10.19 26.69
C ARG A 197 -3.88 10.20 27.86
N HIS A 198 -5.14 10.49 27.57
CA HIS A 198 -6.22 10.49 28.56
C HIS A 198 -6.06 11.54 29.68
N GLY A 199 -5.10 12.47 29.53
CA GLY A 199 -4.78 13.50 30.51
C GLY A 199 -4.34 12.91 31.85
N LEU A 200 -3.57 11.81 31.79
CA LEU A 200 -3.00 11.19 32.99
C LEU A 200 -2.00 12.10 33.70
N ASP A 201 -1.42 13.08 33.01
CA ASP A 201 -0.48 14.07 33.56
C ASP A 201 -1.09 14.88 34.70
N GLU A 202 -2.35 15.30 34.52
CA GLU A 202 -3.11 16.06 35.51
C GLU A 202 -3.43 15.19 36.73
N LEU A 203 -3.66 13.89 36.51
CA LEU A 203 -3.93 12.94 37.59
C LEU A 203 -2.65 12.55 38.34
N LEU A 204 -1.48 12.61 37.70
CA LEU A 204 -0.19 12.40 38.34
C LEU A 204 0.21 13.56 39.25
N THR A 205 0.00 14.79 38.80
CA THR A 205 0.43 16.00 39.51
C THR A 205 -0.21 16.07 40.89
N GLY A 206 0.60 16.40 41.91
CA GLY A 206 0.19 16.47 43.31
C GLY A 206 0.10 15.12 44.03
N THR A 207 0.36 14.00 43.36
CA THR A 207 0.40 12.67 43.98
C THR A 207 1.74 12.45 44.68
N GLU A 208 1.74 11.76 45.82
CA GLU A 208 2.96 11.50 46.60
C GLU A 208 3.63 10.16 46.21
N ILE A 209 4.96 10.13 46.21
CA ILE A 209 5.77 8.92 46.09
C ILE A 209 5.30 7.82 47.06
N GLY A 210 5.21 6.60 46.54
CA GLY A 210 4.83 5.40 47.28
C GLY A 210 3.32 5.26 47.53
N THR A 211 2.51 6.23 47.06
CA THR A 211 1.05 6.13 47.15
C THR A 211 0.45 5.49 45.90
N GLU A 212 -0.66 4.79 46.12
CA GLU A 212 -1.57 4.35 45.07
C GLU A 212 -2.88 5.11 45.26
N VAL A 213 -3.25 5.92 44.28
CA VAL A 213 -4.45 6.76 44.33
C VAL A 213 -5.37 6.39 43.18
N ARG A 214 -6.67 6.37 43.44
CA ARG A 214 -7.69 6.23 42.40
C ARG A 214 -8.30 7.59 42.10
N LYS A 215 -8.24 8.00 40.84
CA LYS A 215 -8.80 9.27 40.37
C LYS A 215 -9.73 9.03 39.19
N THR A 216 -10.89 9.67 39.20
CA THR A 216 -11.91 9.51 38.18
C THR A 216 -11.84 10.62 37.12
N ARG A 217 -12.02 10.27 35.85
CA ARG A 217 -12.11 11.23 34.73
C ARG A 217 -13.27 10.86 33.80
N SER A 218 -14.06 11.86 33.42
CA SER A 218 -15.11 11.71 32.41
C SER A 218 -14.59 12.11 31.03
N TYR A 219 -14.91 11.29 30.02
CA TYR A 219 -14.52 11.52 28.63
C TYR A 219 -15.73 11.94 27.80
N PRO A 220 -15.55 12.84 26.83
CA PRO A 220 -16.65 13.28 25.97
C PRO A 220 -17.12 12.14 25.05
N SER A 221 -18.34 12.24 24.52
CA SER A 221 -18.94 11.20 23.68
C SER A 221 -18.23 10.98 22.35
N ASP A 222 -17.48 11.96 21.87
CA ASP A 222 -16.71 11.96 20.62
C ASP A 222 -15.21 11.64 20.86
N TYR A 223 -14.84 11.13 22.04
CA TYR A 223 -13.46 10.74 22.33
C TYR A 223 -12.97 9.67 21.34
N TYR A 224 -11.71 9.80 20.91
CA TYR A 224 -11.15 8.97 19.83
C TYR A 224 -11.11 7.47 20.16
N GLU A 225 -11.02 7.11 21.44
CA GLU A 225 -11.02 5.73 21.91
C GLU A 225 -12.42 5.28 22.32
N ARG A 226 -13.00 4.39 21.50
CA ARG A 226 -14.40 3.94 21.63
C ARG A 226 -14.71 3.26 22.96
N ASP A 227 -13.72 2.62 23.57
CA ASP A 227 -13.92 1.85 24.81
C ASP A 227 -14.15 2.75 26.03
N ILE A 228 -13.73 4.02 25.96
CA ILE A 228 -13.87 5.03 27.03
C ILE A 228 -14.70 6.26 26.61
N ALA A 229 -15.04 6.40 25.33
CA ALA A 229 -15.86 7.50 24.83
C ALA A 229 -17.22 7.59 25.54
N GLY A 230 -17.56 8.78 26.05
CA GLY A 230 -18.79 9.04 26.78
C GLY A 230 -18.88 8.38 28.16
N LYS A 231 -17.79 7.77 28.65
CA LYS A 231 -17.75 7.08 29.94
C LYS A 231 -16.99 7.86 30.99
N THR A 232 -17.26 7.52 32.24
CA THR A 232 -16.47 7.92 33.40
C THR A 232 -15.58 6.76 33.80
N VAL A 233 -14.26 6.97 33.77
CA VAL A 233 -13.25 5.93 34.01
C VAL A 233 -12.46 6.27 35.27
N GLU A 234 -12.25 5.27 36.11
CA GLU A 234 -11.39 5.38 37.30
C GLU A 234 -9.99 4.90 36.96
N TRP A 235 -8.98 5.72 37.21
CA TRP A 235 -7.58 5.38 37.00
C TRP A 235 -6.91 5.13 38.35
N SER A 236 -6.39 3.92 38.55
CA SER A 236 -5.42 3.64 39.62
C SER A 236 -4.04 4.11 39.16
N ILE A 237 -3.41 4.93 39.98
CA ILE A 237 -2.12 5.56 39.69
C ILE A 237 -1.20 5.27 40.86
N LYS A 238 -0.10 4.57 40.59
CA LYS A 238 0.95 4.29 41.56
C LYS A 238 2.19 5.08 41.22
N VAL A 239 2.68 5.89 42.15
CA VAL A 239 3.91 6.69 41.97
C VAL A 239 5.08 5.99 42.66
N GLY A 240 6.11 5.69 41.87
CA GLY A 240 7.41 5.19 42.33
C GLY A 240 8.36 6.34 42.63
N ASP A 241 9.32 6.59 41.74
CA ASP A 241 10.35 7.62 41.90
C ASP A 241 10.06 8.87 41.05
N ILE A 242 10.57 10.02 41.50
CA ILE A 242 10.54 11.28 40.76
C ILE A 242 11.95 11.63 40.29
N TYR A 243 12.03 12.12 39.07
CA TYR A 243 13.25 12.53 38.38
C TYR A 243 13.08 13.93 37.82
N GLU A 244 14.18 14.69 37.80
CA GLU A 244 14.30 15.94 37.06
C GLU A 244 15.17 15.72 35.83
N ARG A 245 14.88 16.45 34.74
CA ARG A 245 15.71 16.42 33.53
C ARG A 245 16.74 17.54 33.59
N VAL A 246 18.01 17.16 33.58
CA VAL A 246 19.14 18.09 33.48
C VAL A 246 19.53 18.22 32.03
N LEU A 247 19.46 19.44 31.50
CA LEU A 247 19.81 19.73 30.12
C LEU A 247 21.33 19.92 29.97
N PRO A 248 21.95 19.39 28.90
CA PRO A 248 23.35 19.68 28.61
C PRO A 248 23.55 21.18 28.35
N GLN A 249 24.78 21.65 28.56
CA GLN A 249 25.17 23.00 28.15
C GLN A 249 25.30 23.06 26.63
N LEU A 250 25.03 24.23 26.04
CA LEU A 250 25.25 24.47 24.62
C LEU A 250 26.71 24.87 24.40
N ASP A 251 27.60 23.88 24.34
CA ASP A 251 29.03 24.06 24.13
C ASP A 251 29.57 23.17 23.00
N ASP A 252 30.88 23.28 22.75
CA ASP A 252 31.56 22.51 21.70
C ASP A 252 31.55 21.00 21.97
N GLU A 253 31.40 20.56 23.24
CA GLU A 253 31.28 19.14 23.57
C GLU A 253 29.89 18.63 23.17
N PHE A 254 28.83 19.37 23.49
CA PHE A 254 27.48 19.06 23.05
C PHE A 254 27.36 19.04 21.52
N ALA A 255 28.02 19.98 20.82
CA ALA A 255 28.03 19.99 19.36
C ALA A 255 28.62 18.70 18.78
N LYS A 256 29.75 18.22 19.31
CA LYS A 256 30.39 16.95 18.89
C LYS A 256 29.49 15.75 19.13
N ASP A 257 28.79 15.70 20.28
CA ASP A 257 27.86 14.63 20.61
C ASP A 257 26.66 14.57 19.64
N GLN A 258 26.28 15.70 19.04
CA GLN A 258 25.25 15.76 17.99
C GLN A 258 25.79 15.50 16.57
N GLY A 259 27.08 15.18 16.43
CA GLY A 259 27.70 14.81 15.15
C GLY A 259 28.31 15.97 14.36
N ALA A 260 28.65 17.09 15.03
CA ALA A 260 29.43 18.19 14.46
C ALA A 260 30.95 17.91 14.44
#